data_AF-A0A3D1ID77-F1
#
_entry.id   AF-A0A3D1ID77-F1
#
_cell.length_a   1.000
_cell.length_b   1.000
_cell.length_c   1.000
_cell.angle_alpha   90.00
_cell.angle_beta   90.00
_cell.angle_gamma   90.00
#
_symmetry.space_group_name_H-M   'P 1'
#
loop_
_entity.id
_entity.type
_entity.pdbx_description
1 polymer ?
#
loop_
_entity_poly.entity_id
_entity_poly.type
_entity_poly.pdbx_seq_one_letter_code
_entity_poly.pdbx_strand_id
1 'polypeptide(L)'
;MPFRPDAPGLSIVDVADILLVAYLVYRLLAMIRGTRAWRILGGIVVFILALSASSALRLNTLHWVLDKATLLAPVALVILLLPELRQALETVGKIGLWPQVLPSLSEPAAEAQTVEEIVAAVSEMASARVGALIVLER
;
A
#
# COMPACT_ATOMS: atom_id res chain seq x y z
N MET A 1 31.37 -35.34 3.00
CA MET A 1 31.07 -33.93 2.70
C MET A 1 32.27 -33.32 1.99
N PRO A 2 32.24 -33.07 0.68
CA PRO A 2 33.36 -32.36 0.06
C PRO A 2 33.14 -30.86 0.22
N PHE A 3 34.05 -30.25 0.97
CA PHE A 3 34.43 -28.85 0.81
C PHE A 3 34.79 -28.63 -0.67
N ARG A 4 34.10 -27.73 -1.37
CA ARG A 4 34.56 -27.19 -2.65
C ARG A 4 35.30 -25.87 -2.38
N PRO A 5 36.59 -25.79 -2.71
CA PRO A 5 37.33 -24.55 -2.77
C PRO A 5 37.31 -24.06 -4.22
N ASP A 6 36.57 -23.01 -4.52
CA ASP A 6 36.63 -22.31 -5.80
C ASP A 6 36.64 -20.79 -5.60
N ALA A 7 37.51 -20.17 -6.40
CA ALA A 7 38.08 -18.84 -6.28
C ALA A 7 37.05 -17.69 -6.34
N PRO A 8 37.40 -16.48 -5.87
CA PRO A 8 36.59 -15.27 -6.00
C PRO A 8 36.52 -14.83 -7.46
N GLY A 9 35.61 -15.41 -8.24
CA GLY A 9 35.27 -14.99 -9.58
C GLY A 9 33.75 -14.93 -9.69
N LEU A 10 33.21 -13.77 -10.06
CA LEU A 10 31.77 -13.60 -10.32
C LEU A 10 31.34 -14.62 -11.39
N SER A 11 30.57 -15.63 -10.98
CA SER A 11 29.96 -16.57 -11.90
C SER A 11 28.86 -15.86 -12.70
N ILE A 12 28.60 -16.34 -13.93
CA ILE A 12 27.44 -15.87 -14.73
C ILE A 12 26.13 -16.06 -13.95
N VAL A 13 26.07 -17.09 -13.09
CA VAL A 13 24.93 -17.35 -12.20
C VAL A 13 24.81 -16.24 -11.15
N ASP A 14 25.91 -15.79 -10.56
CA ASP A 14 25.91 -14.70 -9.56
C ASP A 14 25.47 -13.38 -10.19
N VAL A 15 25.91 -13.11 -11.43
CA VAL A 15 25.49 -11.92 -12.18
C VAL A 15 23.99 -11.98 -12.49
N ALA A 16 23.50 -13.13 -12.95
CA ALA A 16 22.07 -13.32 -13.23
C ALA A 16 21.23 -13.20 -11.95
N ASP A 17 21.70 -13.72 -10.83
CA ASP A 17 21.04 -13.61 -9.53
C ASP A 17 20.97 -12.15 -9.05
N ILE A 18 22.09 -11.42 -9.08
CA ILE A 18 22.12 -9.99 -8.74
C ILE A 18 21.18 -9.18 -9.64
N LEU A 19 21.16 -9.45 -10.95
CA LEU A 19 20.24 -8.77 -11.88
C LEU A 19 18.78 -9.08 -11.58
N LEU A 20 18.46 -10.34 -11.27
CA LEU A 20 17.10 -10.76 -10.90
C LEU A 20 16.66 -10.07 -9.61
N VAL A 21 17.50 -10.09 -8.57
CA VAL A 21 17.24 -9.43 -7.28
C VAL A 21 17.10 -7.93 -7.48
N ALA A 22 18.00 -7.29 -8.24
CA ALA A 22 17.95 -5.87 -8.53
C ALA A 22 16.66 -5.48 -9.28
N TYR A 23 16.24 -6.28 -10.27
CA TYR A 23 14.98 -6.07 -10.97
C TYR A 23 13.77 -6.18 -10.04
N LEU A 24 13.75 -7.20 -9.17
CA LEU A 24 12.68 -7.41 -8.20
C LEU A 24 12.59 -6.25 -7.21
N VAL A 25 13.73 -5.84 -6.64
CA VAL A 25 13.83 -4.69 -5.73
C VAL A 25 13.39 -3.41 -6.42
N TYR A 26 13.85 -3.16 -7.64
CA TYR A 26 13.43 -2.00 -8.43
C TYR A 26 11.91 -1.99 -8.63
N ARG A 27 11.32 -3.13 -8.99
CA ARG A 27 9.87 -3.24 -9.19
C ARG A 27 9.09 -2.97 -7.91
N LEU A 28 9.54 -3.49 -6.77
CA LEU A 28 8.93 -3.24 -5.46
C LEU A 28 9.01 -1.76 -5.08
N LEU A 29 10.19 -1.15 -5.23
CA LEU A 29 10.37 0.29 -4.97
C LEU A 29 9.50 1.15 -5.89
N ALA A 30 9.38 0.78 -7.17
CA ALA A 30 8.53 1.46 -8.13
C ALA A 30 7.04 1.34 -7.78
N MET A 31 6.58 0.19 -7.25
CA MET A 31 5.19 0.01 -6.80
C MET A 31 4.84 0.88 -5.58
N ILE A 32 5.80 1.08 -4.68
CA ILE A 32 5.59 1.90 -3.48
C ILE A 32 5.69 3.41 -3.81
N ARG A 33 6.32 3.77 -4.93
CA ARG A 33 6.55 5.17 -5.33
C ARG A 33 5.22 5.93 -5.48
N GLY A 34 5.14 7.12 -4.90
CA GLY A 34 3.93 7.94 -4.92
C GLY A 34 2.86 7.55 -3.89
N THR A 35 3.05 6.44 -3.16
CA THR A 35 2.18 6.08 -2.04
C THR A 35 2.62 6.76 -0.74
N ARG A 36 1.79 6.69 0.30
CA ARG A 36 2.16 7.13 1.66
C ARG A 36 3.36 6.36 2.21
N ALA A 37 3.53 5.09 1.83
CA ALA A 37 4.70 4.30 2.18
C ALA A 37 6.02 4.86 1.59
N TRP A 38 6.00 5.52 0.42
CA TRP A 38 7.18 6.23 -0.11
C TRP A 38 7.64 7.36 0.83
N ARG A 39 6.69 8.11 1.39
CA ARG A 39 7.00 9.21 2.32
C ARG A 39 7.53 8.68 3.65
N ILE A 40 6.94 7.60 4.16
CA ILE A 40 7.39 6.92 5.39
C ILE A 40 8.81 6.41 5.20
N LEU A 41 9.10 5.74 4.08
CA LEU A 41 10.44 5.24 3.77
C LEU A 41 11.48 6.38 3.72
N GLY A 42 11.14 7.50 3.10
CA GLY A 42 12.01 8.69 3.11
C GLY A 42 12.27 9.22 4.52
N GLY A 43 11.25 9.25 5.39
CA GLY A 43 11.39 9.63 6.80
C GLY A 43 12.32 8.69 7.58
N ILE A 44 12.23 7.38 7.34
CA ILE A 44 13.13 6.38 7.96
C ILE A 44 14.57 6.61 7.53
N VAL A 45 14.81 6.84 6.24
CA VAL A 45 16.16 7.12 5.72
C VAL A 45 16.73 8.37 6.37
N VAL A 46 15.95 9.47 6.43
CA VAL A 46 16.38 10.71 7.09
C VAL A 46 16.66 10.48 8.58
N PHE A 47 15.83 9.71 9.27
CA PHE A 47 16.01 9.38 10.69
C PHE A 47 17.30 8.58 10.93
N ILE A 48 17.58 7.56 10.12
CA ILE A 48 18.81 6.76 10.21
C ILE A 48 20.05 7.62 9.93
N LEU A 49 19.98 8.49 8.93
CA LEU A 49 21.04 9.44 8.62
C LEU A 49 21.28 10.41 9.78
N ALA A 50 20.22 10.93 10.39
CA ALA A 50 20.32 11.81 11.56
C ALA A 50 20.94 11.10 12.76
N LEU A 51 20.54 9.85 13.03
CA LEU A 51 21.11 9.04 14.11
C LEU A 51 22.60 8.78 13.87
N SER A 52 22.97 8.36 12.66
CA SER A 52 24.35 8.09 12.27
C SER A 52 25.21 9.37 12.30
N ALA A 53 24.69 10.48 11.77
CA ALA A 53 25.35 11.77 11.79
C ALA A 53 25.53 12.31 13.21
N SER A 54 24.53 12.17 14.09
CA SER A 54 24.63 12.57 15.49
C SER A 54 25.72 11.81 16.25
N SER A 55 25.90 10.52 15.92
CA SER A 55 26.97 9.69 16.49
C SER A 55 28.34 10.09 15.93
N ALA A 56 28.46 10.25 14.61
CA ALA A 56 29.69 10.65 13.94
C ALA A 56 30.18 12.04 14.39
N LEU A 57 29.26 12.99 14.60
CA LEU A 57 29.55 14.35 15.07
C LEU A 57 29.65 14.45 16.60
N ARG A 58 29.51 13.33 17.34
CA ARG A 58 29.55 13.27 18.81
C ARG A 58 28.53 14.18 19.51
N LEU A 59 27.36 14.36 18.89
CA LEU A 59 26.25 15.13 19.44
C LEU A 59 25.51 14.32 20.51
N ASN A 60 26.10 14.20 21.71
CA ASN A 60 25.64 13.30 22.77
C ASN A 60 24.15 13.46 23.12
N THR A 61 23.66 14.69 23.30
CA THR A 61 22.26 14.94 23.69
C THR A 61 21.29 14.56 22.57
N LEU A 62 21.59 14.95 21.33
CA LEU A 62 20.74 14.63 20.18
C LEU A 62 20.74 13.12 19.91
N HIS A 63 21.93 12.50 19.93
CA HIS A 63 22.07 11.07 19.75
C HIS A 63 21.28 10.31 20.81
N TRP A 64 21.34 10.73 22.07
CA TRP A 64 20.54 10.14 23.15
C TRP A 64 19.03 10.24 22.86
N VAL A 65 18.52 11.39 22.41
CA VAL A 65 17.09 11.53 22.06
C VAL A 65 16.70 10.62 20.90
N LEU A 66 17.49 10.61 19.81
CA LEU A 66 17.22 9.79 18.63
C LEU A 66 17.33 8.28 18.94
N ASP A 67 18.29 7.89 19.77
CA ASP A 67 18.46 6.51 20.24
C ASP A 67 17.23 6.06 21.05
N LYS A 68 16.72 6.90 21.96
CA LYS A 68 15.47 6.61 22.68
C LYS A 68 14.27 6.51 21.74
N ALA A 69 14.19 7.35 20.70
CA ALA A 69 13.13 7.26 19.70
C ALA A 69 13.17 5.94 18.91
N THR A 70 14.35 5.31 18.79
CA THR A 70 14.50 4.02 18.10
C THR A 70 13.71 2.89 18.79
N LEU A 71 13.49 2.96 20.11
CA LEU A 71 12.61 2.00 20.80
C LEU A 71 11.15 2.09 20.32
N LEU A 72 10.66 3.29 20.01
CA LEU A 72 9.28 3.52 19.54
C LEU A 72 9.15 3.40 18.02
N ALA A 73 10.25 3.48 17.27
CA ALA A 73 10.25 3.50 15.81
C ALA A 73 9.53 2.30 15.17
N PRO A 74 9.67 1.04 15.62
CA PRO A 74 8.92 -0.09 15.06
C PRO A 74 7.41 0.03 15.26
N VAL A 75 6.97 0.47 16.44
CA VAL A 75 5.55 0.66 16.75
C VAL A 75 4.99 1.81 15.91
N ALA A 76 5.71 2.93 15.83
CA ALA A 76 5.33 4.05 14.98
C ALA A 76 5.26 3.63 13.50
N LEU A 77 6.20 2.81 13.03
CA LEU A 77 6.22 2.28 11.67
C LEU A 77 4.99 1.42 11.37
N VAL A 78 4.63 0.50 12.26
CA VAL A 78 3.42 -0.31 12.14
C VAL A 78 2.19 0.61 12.08
N ILE A 79 2.03 1.52 13.05
CA ILE A 79 0.88 2.45 13.11
C ILE A 79 0.79 3.32 11.85
N LEU A 80 1.93 3.79 11.36
CA LEU A 80 2.01 4.56 10.12
C LEU A 80 1.63 3.72 8.91
N LEU A 81 1.94 2.44 8.86
CA LEU A 81 1.62 1.53 7.75
C LEU A 81 0.25 0.82 7.89
N LEU A 82 -0.41 0.96 9.04
CA LEU A 82 -1.71 0.33 9.29
C LEU A 82 -2.76 0.60 8.21
N PRO A 83 -2.99 1.83 7.74
CA PRO A 83 -4.06 2.07 6.77
C PRO A 83 -3.76 1.48 5.39
N GLU A 84 -2.50 1.39 4.97
CA GLU A 84 -2.12 0.71 3.73
C GLU A 84 -2.32 -0.80 3.84
N LEU A 85 -1.91 -1.41 4.96
CA LEU A 85 -2.18 -2.82 5.25
C LEU A 85 -3.69 -3.09 5.31
N ARG A 86 -4.44 -2.21 5.96
CA ARG A 86 -5.90 -2.29 6.01
C ARG A 86 -6.51 -2.23 4.62
N GLN A 87 -6.13 -1.27 3.79
CA GLN A 87 -6.66 -1.11 2.43
C GLN A 87 -6.30 -2.31 1.53
N ALA A 88 -5.08 -2.85 1.67
CA ALA A 88 -4.67 -4.06 0.97
C ALA A 88 -5.51 -5.27 1.41
N LEU A 89 -5.74 -5.44 2.71
CA LEU A 89 -6.60 -6.50 3.25
C LEU A 89 -8.07 -6.34 2.86
N GLU A 90 -8.58 -5.11 2.83
CA GLU A 90 -9.94 -4.82 2.34
C GLU A 90 -10.08 -5.20 0.87
N THR A 91 -9.08 -4.88 0.05
CA THR A 91 -9.06 -5.25 -1.38
C THR A 91 -8.98 -6.76 -1.55
N VAL A 92 -8.10 -7.44 -0.81
CA VAL A 92 -7.97 -8.91 -0.84
C VAL A 92 -9.22 -9.59 -0.30
N GLY A 93 -9.88 -9.03 0.71
CA GLY A 93 -11.12 -9.56 1.28
C GLY A 93 -12.33 -9.44 0.36
N LYS A 94 -12.34 -8.46 -0.56
CA LYS A 94 -13.37 -8.33 -1.61
C LYS A 94 -13.16 -9.32 -2.77
N ILE A 95 -11.96 -9.90 -2.90
CA ILE A 95 -11.66 -10.93 -3.91
C ILE A 95 -12.20 -12.28 -3.42
N GLY A 96 -13.52 -12.45 -3.49
CA GLY A 96 -14.15 -13.72 -3.89
C GLY A 96 -13.97 -14.95 -3.01
N LEU A 97 -13.83 -14.85 -1.68
CA LEU A 97 -13.81 -16.05 -0.82
C LEU A 97 -15.20 -16.60 -0.48
N TRP A 98 -16.28 -16.03 -1.02
CA TRP A 98 -17.63 -16.56 -0.87
C TRP A 98 -18.22 -16.89 -2.24
N PRO A 99 -17.90 -18.07 -2.81
CA PRO A 99 -18.66 -18.62 -3.90
C PRO A 99 -20.07 -18.97 -3.40
N GLN A 100 -21.07 -18.30 -3.95
CA GLN A 100 -22.32 -18.94 -4.38
C GLN A 100 -23.26 -19.52 -3.31
N VAL A 101 -23.77 -18.67 -2.40
CA VAL A 101 -25.08 -18.97 -1.78
C VAL A 101 -26.15 -17.88 -1.99
N LEU A 102 -25.80 -16.75 -2.61
CA LEU A 102 -26.78 -15.76 -3.07
C LEU A 102 -26.62 -15.51 -4.58
N PRO A 103 -27.66 -15.76 -5.39
CA PRO A 103 -27.69 -15.26 -6.75
C PRO A 103 -28.10 -13.79 -6.70
N SER A 104 -27.18 -12.87 -6.98
CA SER A 104 -27.45 -11.60 -7.68
C SER A 104 -26.15 -10.84 -7.90
N LEU A 105 -25.65 -10.85 -9.13
CA LEU A 105 -25.80 -9.80 -10.14
C LEU A 105 -24.48 -9.03 -10.26
N SER A 106 -23.68 -9.50 -11.20
CA SER A 106 -22.84 -8.71 -12.10
C SER A 106 -23.03 -7.20 -11.93
N GLU A 107 -21.98 -6.48 -11.52
CA GLU A 107 -21.97 -5.02 -11.42
C GLU A 107 -22.63 -4.25 -12.59
N PRO A 108 -22.54 -4.67 -13.87
CA PRO A 108 -23.27 -3.98 -14.95
C PRO A 108 -24.80 -4.09 -14.86
N ALA A 109 -25.36 -5.11 -14.20
CA ALA A 109 -26.80 -5.25 -14.02
C ALA A 109 -27.33 -4.41 -12.85
N ALA A 110 -26.53 -4.24 -11.79
CA ALA A 110 -26.90 -3.42 -10.63
C ALA A 110 -26.94 -1.93 -11.00
N GLU A 111 -26.02 -1.44 -11.83
CA GLU A 111 -26.06 -0.08 -12.36
C GLU A 111 -27.31 0.16 -13.23
N ALA A 112 -27.62 -0.77 -14.14
CA ALA A 112 -28.80 -0.68 -14.99
C ALA A 112 -30.11 -0.63 -14.18
N GLN A 113 -30.21 -1.47 -13.15
CA GLN A 113 -31.37 -1.51 -12.26
C GLN A 113 -31.51 -0.21 -11.44
N THR A 114 -30.40 0.33 -10.95
CA THR A 114 -30.39 1.61 -10.21
C THR A 114 -30.87 2.78 -11.08
N VAL A 115 -30.45 2.81 -12.35
CA VAL A 115 -30.92 3.81 -13.32
C VAL A 115 -32.42 3.67 -13.57
N GLU A 116 -32.91 2.43 -13.71
CA GLU A 116 -34.33 2.15 -13.98
C GLU A 116 -35.22 2.56 -12.79
N GLU A 117 -34.78 2.31 -11.55
CA GLU A 117 -35.46 2.76 -10.34
C GLU A 117 -35.50 4.28 -10.19
N ILE A 118 -34.39 4.97 -10.51
CA ILE A 118 -34.34 6.44 -10.51
C ILE A 118 -35.32 7.01 -11.55
N VAL A 119 -35.37 6.43 -12.75
CA VAL A 119 -36.30 6.87 -13.81
C VAL A 119 -37.76 6.65 -13.41
N ALA A 120 -38.07 5.51 -12.77
CA ALA A 120 -39.41 5.24 -12.26
C ALA A 120 -39.83 6.26 -11.19
N ALA A 121 -38.96 6.51 -10.20
CA ALA A 121 -39.22 7.47 -9.13
C ALA A 121 -39.39 8.91 -9.66
N VAL A 122 -38.55 9.33 -10.62
CA VAL A 122 -38.66 10.65 -11.26
C VAL A 122 -39.95 10.79 -12.06
N SER A 123 -40.38 9.72 -12.75
CA SER A 123 -41.64 9.72 -13.51
C SER A 123 -42.85 9.87 -12.58
N GLU A 124 -42.84 9.20 -11.44
CA GLU A 124 -43.89 9.32 -10.42
C GLU A 124 -43.92 10.74 -9.82
N MET A 125 -42.76 11.28 -9.43
CA MET A 125 -42.64 12.65 -8.91
C MET A 125 -43.10 13.71 -9.92
N ALA A 126 -42.78 13.54 -11.20
CA ALA A 126 -43.23 14.43 -12.27
C ALA A 126 -44.76 14.39 -12.44
N SER A 127 -45.36 13.19 -12.36
CA SER A 127 -46.82 13.04 -12.43
C SER A 127 -47.54 13.72 -11.25
N ALA A 128 -46.92 13.70 -10.07
CA ALA A 128 -47.41 14.35 -8.86
C ALA A 128 -47.03 15.85 -8.78
N ARG A 129 -46.30 16.39 -9.76
CA ARG A 129 -45.76 17.77 -9.79
C ARG A 129 -44.89 18.10 -8.56
N VAL A 130 -44.16 17.12 -8.05
CA VAL A 130 -43.21 17.28 -6.95
C VAL A 130 -41.84 17.64 -7.52
N GLY A 131 -41.31 18.81 -7.16
CA GLY A 131 -39.95 19.21 -7.51
C GLY A 131 -38.93 18.45 -6.65
N ALA A 132 -37.89 17.89 -7.29
CA ALA A 132 -36.83 17.14 -6.63
C ALA A 132 -35.44 17.60 -7.10
N LEU A 133 -34.45 17.50 -6.21
CA LEU A 133 -33.03 17.70 -6.51
C LEU A 133 -32.29 16.39 -6.24
N ILE A 134 -31.69 15.81 -7.27
CA ILE A 134 -30.96 14.53 -7.19
C ILE A 134 -29.48 14.82 -7.40
N VAL A 135 -28.63 14.39 -6.48
CA VAL A 135 -27.17 14.51 -6.56
C VAL A 135 -26.57 13.13 -6.81
N LEU A 136 -25.81 12.98 -7.89
CA LEU A 136 -25.09 11.75 -8.22
C LEU A 136 -23.60 11.98 -7.96
N GLU A 137 -23.03 11.20 -7.04
CA GLU A 137 -21.59 11.18 -6.77
C GLU A 137 -20.85 10.42 -7.87
N ARG A 138 -19.60 10.82 -8.17
CA ARG A 138 -18.75 10.17 -9.18
C ARG A 138 -17.73 9.24 -8.57
#